data_AF-A0AAV3XC83-F1
#
_entry.id   AF-A0AAV3XC83-F1
#
_cell.length_a   1.000
_cell.length_b   1.000
_cell.length_c   1.000
_cell.angle_alpha   90.00
_cell.angle_beta   90.00
_cell.angle_gamma   90.00
#
_symmetry.space_group_name_H-M   'P 1'
#
loop_
_entity.id
_entity.type
_entity.pdbx_description
1 polymer ?
#
loop_
_entity_poly.entity_id
_entity_poly.type
_entity_poly.pdbx_seq_one_letter_code
_entity_poly.pdbx_strand_id
1 'polypeptide(L)'
;MGKNWAITIGINQYEFLQPLNYAKRDAQLIHDFLRNEAGFERVFFFCDDSPDFNGISTRPRRANLLKFLREFFEHPRMERGDNFWFFFSGHGMRHADRDYLMPADGDPGDVENTAITINYITERLRRCCADNVVLILDACRNQGIKAGEGIRGQTAEEARQTGVISFFSCSPNQYSYEIEELKQGAFTHVLLNSLRNIGQGATVKQLNDHLSRVTELVRQYKNAQQTPYVIAEPINKSQQILIRGDGTSEDITTQNDADCSHQRLGGGKGAKSESPPLYESSEEPQVDYAKLRNLLIAGNWKEADNETYQLILRVLGREQEGWCRQEDISKLPCSVVRKIDQFWVEHSNDKFGFRVQQQIWRNIRGQADKFDVYKLAERIGWRRNNKWLKYDEFTFSLDAKEGHLPSFGYGNHLWHDWKSSFDNFFPRVSAEKF
;
A
#
# COMPACT_ATOMS: atom_id res chain seq x y z
N MET A 1 6.12 25.84 -0.41
CA MET A 1 5.58 24.96 0.66
C MET A 1 4.52 24.08 0.03
N GLY A 2 4.53 22.78 0.31
CA GLY A 2 3.50 21.86 -0.19
C GLY A 2 2.20 22.04 0.59
N LYS A 3 1.06 21.86 -0.08
CA LYS A 3 -0.28 21.95 0.51
C LYS A 3 -0.52 20.80 1.46
N ASN A 4 -1.00 21.10 2.66
CA ASN A 4 -1.42 20.10 3.64
C ASN A 4 -2.95 20.13 3.79
N TRP A 5 -3.66 19.18 3.18
CA TRP A 5 -5.12 19.09 3.25
C TRP A 5 -5.59 17.80 3.92
N ALA A 6 -6.81 17.83 4.47
CA ALA A 6 -7.38 16.66 5.10
C ALA A 6 -8.90 16.57 4.98
N ILE A 7 -9.44 15.36 5.12
CA ILE A 7 -10.84 15.08 5.39
C ILE A 7 -10.90 14.39 6.75
N THR A 8 -11.74 14.89 7.66
CA THR A 8 -12.04 14.24 8.94
C THR A 8 -13.53 13.92 9.01
N ILE A 9 -13.85 12.67 9.33
CA ILE A 9 -15.21 12.15 9.38
C ILE A 9 -15.44 11.51 10.75
N GLY A 10 -16.49 11.91 11.45
CA GLY A 10 -16.87 11.33 12.74
C GLY A 10 -18.37 11.17 12.84
N ILE A 11 -18.85 9.95 13.10
CA ILE A 11 -20.28 9.64 13.06
C ILE A 11 -20.69 8.98 14.38
N ASN A 12 -21.52 9.67 15.16
CA ASN A 12 -22.15 9.12 16.35
C ASN A 12 -23.54 8.57 16.07
N GLN A 13 -24.31 9.23 15.19
CA GLN A 13 -25.73 8.93 14.98
C GLN A 13 -25.90 8.12 13.70
N TYR A 14 -26.46 6.93 13.83
CA TYR A 14 -26.75 6.03 12.72
C TYR A 14 -28.24 5.70 12.68
N GLU A 15 -28.78 5.57 11.47
CA GLU A 15 -30.19 5.22 11.25
C GLU A 15 -30.46 3.73 11.56
N PHE A 16 -29.49 2.85 11.23
CA PHE A 16 -29.66 1.39 11.31
C PHE A 16 -28.61 0.68 12.20
N LEU A 17 -27.69 1.44 12.82
CA LEU A 17 -26.64 0.90 13.70
C LEU A 17 -26.73 1.53 15.09
N GLN A 18 -26.10 0.89 16.07
CA GLN A 18 -26.02 1.45 17.42
C GLN A 18 -25.22 2.76 17.42
N PRO A 19 -25.68 3.81 18.12
CA PRO A 19 -24.95 5.06 18.19
C PRO A 19 -23.62 4.91 18.91
N LEU A 20 -22.66 5.75 18.53
CA LEU A 20 -21.37 5.91 19.21
C LEU A 20 -21.38 7.20 20.04
N ASN A 21 -20.47 7.32 21.00
CA ASN A 21 -20.47 8.46 21.93
C ASN A 21 -19.44 9.54 21.53
N TYR A 22 -18.31 9.12 20.98
CA TYR A 22 -17.10 9.93 20.85
C TYR A 22 -16.49 9.93 19.44
N ALA A 23 -17.00 9.17 18.48
CA ALA A 23 -16.51 9.22 17.09
C ALA A 23 -16.54 10.63 16.47
N LYS A 24 -17.62 11.39 16.69
CA LYS A 24 -17.70 12.82 16.34
C LYS A 24 -16.63 13.64 17.06
N ARG A 25 -16.43 13.39 18.35
CA ARG A 25 -15.45 14.12 19.17
C ARG A 25 -14.02 13.85 18.71
N ASP A 26 -13.72 12.61 18.35
CA ASP A 26 -12.44 12.18 17.79
C ASP A 26 -12.12 12.91 16.49
N ALA A 27 -13.08 12.93 15.55
CA ALA A 27 -12.90 13.65 14.28
C ALA A 27 -12.74 15.17 14.47
N GLN A 28 -13.46 15.76 15.43
CA GLN A 28 -13.29 17.17 15.79
C GLN A 28 -11.89 17.45 16.36
N LEU A 29 -11.39 16.60 17.25
CA LEU A 29 -10.08 16.79 17.86
C LEU A 29 -8.93 16.62 16.86
N ILE A 30 -9.07 15.68 15.92
CA ILE A 30 -8.14 15.54 14.79
C ILE A 30 -8.25 16.77 13.86
N HIS A 31 -9.46 17.23 13.56
CA HIS A 31 -9.65 18.46 12.76
C HIS A 31 -8.93 19.65 13.38
N ASP A 32 -9.13 19.88 14.69
CA ASP A 32 -8.57 21.01 15.41
C ASP A 32 -7.05 20.90 15.51
N PHE A 33 -6.52 19.71 15.79
CA PHE A 33 -5.08 19.46 15.77
C PHE A 33 -4.47 19.77 14.40
N LEU A 34 -5.04 19.20 13.32
CA LEU A 34 -4.49 19.38 11.98
C LEU A 34 -4.48 20.85 11.57
N ARG A 35 -5.58 21.57 11.84
CA ARG A 35 -5.73 22.98 11.45
C ARG A 35 -4.92 23.94 12.32
N ASN A 36 -4.94 23.76 13.64
CA ASN A 36 -4.44 24.76 14.59
C ASN A 36 -3.01 24.46 15.08
N GLU A 37 -2.59 23.19 15.05
CA GLU A 37 -1.29 22.76 15.58
C GLU A 37 -0.35 22.26 14.46
N ALA A 38 -0.88 21.52 13.48
CA ALA A 38 -0.08 20.91 12.40
C ALA A 38 0.00 21.72 11.10
N GLY A 39 -0.64 22.90 11.03
CA GLY A 39 -0.54 23.81 9.89
C GLY A 39 -1.27 23.35 8.62
N PHE A 40 -2.30 22.51 8.73
CA PHE A 40 -3.11 22.11 7.56
C PHE A 40 -3.97 23.28 7.07
N GLU A 41 -3.74 23.70 5.83
CA GLU A 41 -4.43 24.82 5.20
C GLU A 41 -5.93 24.59 5.04
N ARG A 42 -6.31 23.33 4.81
CA ARG A 42 -7.71 22.95 4.54
C ARG A 42 -8.03 21.61 5.14
N VAL A 43 -8.97 21.61 6.08
CA VAL A 43 -9.52 20.39 6.69
C VAL A 43 -11.03 20.39 6.47
N PHE A 44 -11.52 19.44 5.66
CA PHE A 44 -12.94 19.22 5.45
C PHE A 44 -13.49 18.36 6.59
N PHE A 45 -14.54 18.83 7.25
CA PHE A 45 -15.12 18.17 8.42
C PHE A 45 -16.54 17.67 8.12
N PHE A 46 -16.76 16.36 8.30
CA PHE A 46 -18.05 15.71 8.15
C PHE A 46 -18.47 15.06 9.47
N CYS A 47 -19.57 15.50 10.06
CA CYS A 47 -20.11 14.88 11.26
C CYS A 47 -21.63 14.99 11.36
N ASP A 48 -22.20 14.40 12.40
CA ASP A 48 -23.64 14.30 12.59
C ASP A 48 -24.36 15.64 12.51
N ASP A 49 -23.69 16.74 12.88
CA ASP A 49 -24.22 18.10 12.95
C ASP A 49 -23.34 19.17 12.29
N SER A 50 -22.38 18.78 11.44
CA SER A 50 -21.51 19.74 10.74
C SER A 50 -22.31 20.69 9.84
N PRO A 51 -21.88 21.96 9.72
CA PRO A 51 -22.51 22.91 8.82
C PRO A 51 -22.20 22.57 7.36
N ASP A 52 -23.13 22.90 6.47
CA ASP A 52 -22.94 22.75 5.04
C ASP A 52 -21.74 23.59 4.55
N PHE A 53 -21.03 23.08 3.55
CA PHE A 53 -19.87 23.74 2.96
C PHE A 53 -20.19 24.13 1.52
N ASN A 54 -20.23 25.43 1.23
CA ASN A 54 -20.57 25.97 -0.10
C ASN A 54 -21.87 25.39 -0.69
N GLY A 55 -22.89 25.19 0.15
CA GLY A 55 -24.18 24.60 -0.26
C GLY A 55 -24.14 23.07 -0.46
N ILE A 56 -23.04 22.41 -0.12
CA ILE A 56 -22.92 20.95 -0.09
C ILE A 56 -23.08 20.48 1.35
N SER A 57 -23.99 19.52 1.55
CA SER A 57 -24.18 18.94 2.87
C SER A 57 -22.97 18.13 3.32
N THR A 58 -22.50 18.41 4.54
CA THR A 58 -21.37 17.72 5.18
C THR A 58 -21.82 16.63 6.16
N ARG A 59 -23.13 16.36 6.21
CA ARG A 59 -23.63 15.22 6.98
C ARG A 59 -23.10 13.93 6.36
N PRO A 60 -22.58 12.97 7.15
CA PRO A 60 -21.83 11.82 6.67
C PRO A 60 -22.75 10.69 6.18
N ARG A 61 -23.73 11.04 5.33
CA ARG A 61 -24.60 10.10 4.61
C ARG A 61 -23.90 9.62 3.35
N ARG A 62 -24.21 8.41 2.88
CA ARG A 62 -23.53 7.77 1.75
C ARG A 62 -23.53 8.64 0.50
N ALA A 63 -24.68 9.20 0.14
CA ALA A 63 -24.81 10.05 -1.04
C ALA A 63 -23.92 11.30 -0.97
N ASN A 64 -23.86 11.94 0.20
CA ASN A 64 -23.03 13.13 0.42
C ASN A 64 -21.54 12.79 0.33
N LEU A 65 -21.11 11.72 1.00
CA LEU A 65 -19.72 11.27 1.00
C LEU A 65 -19.26 10.85 -0.40
N LEU A 66 -20.05 10.04 -1.12
CA LEU A 66 -19.72 9.62 -2.48
C LEU A 66 -19.70 10.79 -3.47
N LYS A 67 -20.65 11.73 -3.34
CA LYS A 67 -20.66 12.95 -4.16
C LYS A 67 -19.37 13.74 -3.94
N PHE A 68 -19.03 13.99 -2.68
CA PHE A 68 -17.83 14.74 -2.33
C PHE A 68 -16.56 14.03 -2.83
N LEU A 69 -16.37 12.74 -2.50
CA LEU A 69 -15.19 11.98 -2.94
C LEU A 69 -15.07 11.92 -4.47
N ARG A 70 -16.18 11.79 -5.18
CA ARG A 70 -16.17 11.78 -6.65
C ARG A 70 -15.75 13.14 -7.21
N GLU A 71 -16.46 14.21 -6.86
CA GLU A 71 -16.23 15.57 -7.42
C GLU A 71 -14.90 16.18 -6.94
N PHE A 72 -14.48 15.86 -5.72
CA PHE A 72 -13.23 16.36 -5.17
C PHE A 72 -12.02 15.75 -5.90
N PHE A 73 -12.04 14.45 -6.19
CA PHE A 73 -10.93 13.71 -6.82
C PHE A 73 -11.13 13.46 -8.34
N GLU A 74 -12.07 14.16 -8.98
CA GLU A 74 -12.27 14.14 -10.44
C GLU A 74 -11.15 14.85 -11.22
N HIS A 75 -10.48 15.81 -10.57
CA HIS A 75 -9.35 16.54 -11.12
C HIS A 75 -8.16 16.48 -10.15
N PRO A 76 -6.91 16.48 -10.65
CA PRO A 76 -5.72 16.64 -9.79
C PRO A 76 -5.88 17.90 -8.93
N ARG A 77 -5.79 17.73 -7.60
CA ARG A 77 -5.95 18.83 -6.64
C ARG A 77 -4.62 19.29 -6.04
N MET A 78 -3.64 18.40 -6.07
CA MET A 78 -2.37 18.51 -5.37
C MET A 78 -1.24 18.16 -6.31
N GLU A 79 -0.03 18.49 -5.88
CA GLU A 79 1.20 18.29 -6.62
C GLU A 79 2.20 17.48 -5.80
N ARG A 80 3.32 17.12 -6.45
CA ARG A 80 4.45 16.48 -5.79
C ARG A 80 4.90 17.35 -4.59
N GLY A 81 5.09 16.72 -3.44
CA GLY A 81 5.41 17.41 -2.18
C GLY A 81 4.23 17.82 -1.31
N ASP A 82 2.99 17.70 -1.79
CA ASP A 82 1.77 17.92 -1.00
C ASP A 82 1.44 16.72 -0.09
N ASN A 83 0.58 16.96 0.90
CA ASN A 83 0.16 16.01 1.92
C ASN A 83 -1.36 15.96 2.03
N PHE A 84 -1.92 14.76 2.00
CA PHE A 84 -3.35 14.52 2.13
C PHE A 84 -3.66 13.50 3.21
N TRP A 85 -4.48 13.88 4.18
CA TRP A 85 -4.94 12.99 5.25
C TRP A 85 -6.43 12.68 5.13
N PHE A 86 -6.79 11.41 5.29
CA PHE A 86 -8.17 10.96 5.45
C PHE A 86 -8.30 10.30 6.81
N PHE A 87 -9.09 10.89 7.71
CA PHE A 87 -9.40 10.35 9.02
C PHE A 87 -10.89 9.98 9.09
N PHE A 88 -11.20 8.78 9.55
CA PHE A 88 -12.56 8.34 9.83
C PHE A 88 -12.63 7.70 11.22
N SER A 89 -13.60 8.14 12.02
CA SER A 89 -14.02 7.48 13.25
C SER A 89 -15.51 7.12 13.17
N GLY A 90 -15.84 5.85 13.41
CA GLY A 90 -17.20 5.35 13.24
C GLY A 90 -17.29 3.82 13.13
N HIS A 91 -18.42 3.34 12.62
CA HIS A 91 -18.61 1.92 12.33
C HIS A 91 -17.94 1.53 11.02
N GLY A 92 -17.31 0.36 11.02
CA GLY A 92 -16.91 -0.35 9.82
C GLY A 92 -17.47 -1.77 9.85
N MET A 93 -17.53 -2.39 8.68
CA MET A 93 -18.07 -3.74 8.55
C MET A 93 -17.30 -4.53 7.50
N ARG A 94 -17.08 -5.81 7.79
CA ARG A 94 -16.57 -6.79 6.82
C ARG A 94 -17.76 -7.50 6.18
N HIS A 95 -17.88 -7.43 4.86
CA HIS A 95 -18.92 -8.15 4.10
C HIS A 95 -18.35 -8.67 2.78
N ALA A 96 -18.63 -9.93 2.43
CA ALA A 96 -18.15 -10.56 1.19
C ALA A 96 -16.65 -10.28 0.92
N ASP A 97 -15.82 -10.51 1.94
CA ASP A 97 -14.38 -10.29 1.94
C ASP A 97 -13.84 -8.87 1.71
N ARG A 98 -14.71 -7.88 1.76
CA ARG A 98 -14.36 -6.47 1.66
C ARG A 98 -14.63 -5.76 2.99
N ASP A 99 -13.81 -4.77 3.31
CA ASP A 99 -14.05 -3.89 4.45
C ASP A 99 -14.70 -2.59 3.97
N TYR A 100 -15.71 -2.17 4.71
CA TYR A 100 -16.53 -1.00 4.43
C TYR A 100 -16.48 -0.03 5.58
N LEU A 101 -16.56 1.26 5.27
CA LEU A 101 -16.96 2.30 6.21
C LEU A 101 -18.48 2.43 6.14
N MET A 102 -19.13 2.49 7.30
CA MET A 102 -20.57 2.69 7.40
C MET A 102 -20.87 4.19 7.49
N PRO A 103 -21.59 4.78 6.51
CA PRO A 103 -22.16 6.12 6.63
C PRO A 103 -23.31 6.14 7.66
N ALA A 104 -23.79 7.34 8.00
CA ALA A 104 -24.89 7.50 8.97
C ALA A 104 -26.20 6.78 8.55
N ASP A 105 -26.44 6.66 7.25
CA ASP A 105 -27.56 5.94 6.63
C ASP A 105 -27.18 4.52 6.17
N GLY A 106 -26.04 3.99 6.62
CA GLY A 106 -25.58 2.65 6.30
C GLY A 106 -26.42 1.55 6.98
N ASP A 107 -26.97 0.64 6.19
CA ASP A 107 -27.79 -0.49 6.63
C ASP A 107 -26.94 -1.77 6.71
N PRO A 108 -26.75 -2.39 7.88
CA PRO A 108 -26.06 -3.66 8.00
C PRO A 108 -26.75 -4.82 7.26
N GLY A 109 -28.03 -4.69 6.91
CA GLY A 109 -28.76 -5.63 6.06
C GLY A 109 -28.47 -5.52 4.56
N ASP A 110 -27.90 -4.40 4.10
CA ASP A 110 -27.58 -4.12 2.70
C ASP A 110 -26.24 -3.36 2.55
N VAL A 111 -25.17 -3.98 3.04
CA VAL A 111 -23.83 -3.35 3.14
C VAL A 111 -23.31 -2.91 1.77
N GLU A 112 -23.48 -3.72 0.73
CA GLU A 112 -22.91 -3.43 -0.60
C GLU A 112 -23.48 -2.15 -1.22
N ASN A 113 -24.76 -1.85 -0.97
CA ASN A 113 -25.44 -0.68 -1.54
C ASN A 113 -25.49 0.52 -0.61
N THR A 114 -25.33 0.33 0.71
CA THR A 114 -25.47 1.39 1.72
C THR A 114 -24.19 1.76 2.45
N ALA A 115 -23.10 1.01 2.26
CA ALA A 115 -21.78 1.33 2.78
C ALA A 115 -20.80 1.80 1.68
N ILE A 116 -19.57 2.13 2.06
CA ILE A 116 -18.49 2.57 1.14
C ILE A 116 -17.27 1.68 1.34
N THR A 117 -16.79 1.01 0.28
CA THR A 117 -15.61 0.14 0.36
C THR A 117 -14.35 0.96 0.65
N ILE A 118 -13.44 0.41 1.45
CA ILE A 118 -12.14 1.04 1.69
C ILE A 118 -11.32 1.15 0.38
N ASN A 119 -11.45 0.17 -0.51
CA ASN A 119 -10.85 0.21 -1.86
C ASN A 119 -11.28 1.47 -2.64
N TYR A 120 -12.59 1.75 -2.70
CA TYR A 120 -13.07 2.95 -3.37
C TYR A 120 -12.45 4.22 -2.78
N ILE A 121 -12.27 4.28 -1.46
CA ILE A 121 -11.64 5.42 -0.80
C ILE A 121 -10.17 5.51 -1.21
N THR A 122 -9.38 4.45 -1.08
CA THR A 122 -7.94 4.48 -1.39
C THR A 122 -7.66 4.78 -2.86
N GLU A 123 -8.48 4.28 -3.79
CA GLU A 123 -8.42 4.62 -5.22
C GLU A 123 -8.67 6.11 -5.47
N ARG A 124 -9.65 6.70 -4.77
CA ARG A 124 -9.96 8.13 -4.91
C ARG A 124 -8.87 9.00 -4.32
N LEU A 125 -8.37 8.66 -3.14
CA LEU A 125 -7.27 9.36 -2.49
C LEU A 125 -6.02 9.39 -3.40
N ARG A 126 -5.76 8.33 -4.18
CA ARG A 126 -4.63 8.31 -5.11
C ARG A 126 -4.72 9.28 -6.28
N ARG A 127 -5.92 9.69 -6.67
CA ARG A 127 -6.14 10.66 -7.75
C ARG A 127 -5.84 12.10 -7.31
N CYS A 128 -5.55 12.34 -6.03
CA CYS A 128 -5.25 13.68 -5.55
C CYS A 128 -3.89 14.22 -6.04
N CYS A 129 -2.97 13.33 -6.47
CA CYS A 129 -1.61 13.62 -6.93
C CYS A 129 -0.62 14.09 -5.84
N ALA A 130 -0.99 14.00 -4.55
CA ALA A 130 -0.06 14.19 -3.43
C ALA A 130 0.91 12.99 -3.27
N ASP A 131 2.14 13.27 -2.85
CA ASP A 131 3.14 12.23 -2.54
C ASP A 131 2.88 11.54 -1.20
N ASN A 132 2.39 12.32 -0.23
CA ASN A 132 2.13 11.86 1.13
C ASN A 132 0.61 11.69 1.29
N VAL A 133 0.09 10.48 1.05
CA VAL A 133 -1.33 10.17 1.25
C VAL A 133 -1.47 9.23 2.44
N VAL A 134 -2.18 9.70 3.47
CA VAL A 134 -2.36 9.01 4.75
C VAL A 134 -3.83 8.71 4.98
N LEU A 135 -4.14 7.45 5.25
CA LEU A 135 -5.45 6.95 5.65
C LEU A 135 -5.39 6.53 7.12
N ILE A 136 -6.30 7.02 7.94
CA ILE A 136 -6.40 6.68 9.36
C ILE A 136 -7.84 6.26 9.64
N LEU A 137 -8.02 5.02 10.08
CA LEU A 137 -9.34 4.44 10.33
C LEU A 137 -9.45 4.00 11.79
N ASP A 138 -10.27 4.74 12.54
CA ASP A 138 -10.70 4.41 13.90
C ASP A 138 -12.09 3.77 13.88
N ALA A 139 -12.16 2.51 13.44
CA ALA A 139 -13.41 1.81 13.25
C ALA A 139 -13.29 0.31 13.54
N CYS A 140 -14.32 -0.25 14.18
CA CYS A 140 -14.51 -1.69 14.29
C CYS A 140 -14.73 -2.29 12.89
N ARG A 141 -14.30 -3.54 12.66
CA ARG A 141 -14.52 -4.25 11.37
C ARG A 141 -15.26 -5.57 11.50
N ASN A 142 -15.80 -5.84 12.69
CA ASN A 142 -16.38 -7.13 13.03
C ASN A 142 -17.90 -7.06 13.12
N GLN A 143 -18.57 -7.54 12.07
CA GLN A 143 -19.74 -8.41 12.20
C GLN A 143 -19.75 -9.40 11.02
N GLY A 144 -19.88 -10.70 11.28
CA GLY A 144 -20.30 -11.67 10.25
C GLY A 144 -19.51 -12.96 10.02
N ILE A 145 -18.43 -13.27 10.75
CA ILE A 145 -17.71 -14.56 10.56
C ILE A 145 -17.57 -15.32 11.89
N LYS A 146 -18.03 -16.57 11.90
CA LYS A 146 -17.78 -17.55 12.98
C LYS A 146 -16.27 -17.75 13.12
N ALA A 147 -15.77 -17.78 14.36
CA ALA A 147 -14.39 -18.14 14.64
C ALA A 147 -14.06 -19.51 14.01
N GLY A 148 -13.17 -19.54 13.01
CA GLY A 148 -12.76 -20.80 12.37
C GLY A 148 -12.24 -20.69 10.93
N GLU A 149 -12.55 -19.62 10.19
CA GLU A 149 -12.05 -19.45 8.82
C GLU A 149 -10.95 -18.38 8.78
N GLY A 150 -9.71 -18.84 8.60
CA GLY A 150 -8.55 -17.97 8.43
C GLY A 150 -8.59 -17.26 7.08
N ILE A 151 -9.25 -16.10 7.02
CA ILE A 151 -9.37 -15.31 5.79
C ILE A 151 -8.54 -14.04 5.94
N ARG A 152 -7.41 -13.98 5.22
CA ARG A 152 -6.52 -12.81 5.17
C ARG A 152 -7.21 -11.68 4.40
N GLY A 153 -7.29 -10.49 5.01
CA GLY A 153 -8.09 -9.35 4.55
C GLY A 153 -7.60 -8.70 3.26
N GLN A 154 -8.44 -8.73 2.23
CA GLN A 154 -8.24 -8.06 0.93
C GLN A 154 -7.93 -6.57 1.08
N THR A 155 -8.54 -5.87 2.04
CA THR A 155 -8.29 -4.45 2.31
C THR A 155 -6.84 -4.13 2.64
N ALA A 156 -6.14 -5.06 3.31
CA ALA A 156 -4.71 -4.89 3.56
C ALA A 156 -3.93 -4.98 2.24
N GLU A 157 -4.30 -5.90 1.37
CA GLU A 157 -3.70 -6.05 0.04
C GLU A 157 -4.00 -4.84 -0.87
N GLU A 158 -5.23 -4.34 -0.88
CA GLU A 158 -5.63 -3.15 -1.64
C GLU A 158 -4.91 -1.88 -1.15
N ALA A 159 -4.77 -1.70 0.17
CA ALA A 159 -3.99 -0.61 0.74
C ALA A 159 -2.50 -0.68 0.33
N ARG A 160 -1.92 -1.89 0.27
CA ARG A 160 -0.54 -2.11 -0.21
C ARG A 160 -0.39 -1.78 -1.69
N GLN A 161 -1.32 -2.24 -2.53
CA GLN A 161 -1.31 -2.03 -3.97
C GLN A 161 -1.48 -0.55 -4.34
N THR A 162 -2.35 0.15 -3.63
CA THR A 162 -2.50 1.59 -3.79
C THR A 162 -1.29 2.31 -3.23
N GLY A 163 -0.61 1.80 -2.20
CA GLY A 163 0.53 2.41 -1.51
C GLY A 163 0.13 3.58 -0.60
N VAL A 164 -1.13 3.71 -0.24
CA VAL A 164 -1.58 4.72 0.74
C VAL A 164 -1.07 4.30 2.11
N ILE A 165 -0.42 5.21 2.86
CA ILE A 165 0.01 4.89 4.23
C ILE A 165 -1.25 4.76 5.06
N SER A 166 -1.52 3.58 5.61
CA SER A 166 -2.79 3.28 6.28
C SER A 166 -2.57 2.87 7.72
N PHE A 167 -3.18 3.60 8.65
CA PHE A 167 -3.23 3.30 10.08
C PHE A 167 -4.62 2.77 10.44
N PHE A 168 -4.66 1.64 11.12
CA PHE A 168 -5.90 0.98 11.54
C PHE A 168 -5.91 0.83 13.05
N SER A 169 -7.02 1.20 13.69
CA SER A 169 -7.12 1.26 15.15
C SER A 169 -7.10 -0.10 15.85
N CYS A 170 -7.46 -1.18 15.14
CA CYS A 170 -7.48 -2.52 15.68
C CYS A 170 -7.11 -3.55 14.60
N SER A 171 -6.55 -4.69 15.02
CA SER A 171 -6.21 -5.80 14.12
C SER A 171 -7.48 -6.49 13.62
N PRO A 172 -7.40 -7.27 12.52
CA PRO A 172 -8.52 -8.11 12.10
C PRO A 172 -9.04 -8.95 13.26
N ASN A 173 -10.36 -9.09 13.36
CA ASN A 173 -11.06 -9.79 14.45
C ASN A 173 -11.02 -9.09 15.82
N GLN A 174 -10.57 -7.84 15.92
CA GLN A 174 -10.67 -7.03 17.14
C GLN A 174 -11.65 -5.87 16.97
N TYR A 175 -11.91 -5.16 18.07
CA TYR A 175 -12.76 -3.97 18.11
C TYR A 175 -11.93 -2.72 18.42
N SER A 176 -12.41 -1.57 17.96
CA SER A 176 -11.96 -0.27 18.44
C SER A 176 -12.87 0.20 19.57
N TYR A 177 -12.29 0.67 20.68
CA TYR A 177 -13.02 1.00 21.89
C TYR A 177 -13.03 2.50 22.21
N GLU A 178 -14.20 2.95 22.65
CA GLU A 178 -14.46 4.27 23.25
C GLU A 178 -14.23 4.22 24.77
N ILE A 179 -13.42 5.13 25.32
CA ILE A 179 -13.14 5.23 26.76
C ILE A 179 -13.89 6.44 27.34
N GLU A 180 -14.81 6.18 28.25
CA GLU A 180 -15.71 7.18 28.85
C GLU A 180 -14.93 8.22 29.64
N GLU A 181 -13.97 7.76 30.43
CA GLU A 181 -13.10 8.59 31.28
C GLU A 181 -12.26 9.58 30.46
N LEU A 182 -11.95 9.21 29.21
CA LEU A 182 -11.20 10.05 28.27
C LEU A 182 -12.13 10.84 27.34
N LYS A 183 -13.40 10.47 27.24
CA LYS A 183 -14.39 11.01 26.28
C LYS A 183 -13.90 10.96 24.83
N GLN A 184 -13.22 9.87 24.48
CA GLN A 184 -12.54 9.65 23.20
C GLN A 184 -12.42 8.17 22.86
N GLY A 185 -12.20 7.86 21.58
CA GLY A 185 -11.66 6.57 21.15
C GLY A 185 -10.25 6.35 21.69
N ALA A 186 -9.95 5.14 22.16
CA ALA A 186 -8.65 4.79 22.73
C ALA A 186 -7.50 5.01 21.73
N PHE A 187 -7.74 4.65 20.46
CA PHE A 187 -6.78 4.87 19.37
C PHE A 187 -6.58 6.35 19.10
N THR A 188 -7.66 7.12 18.89
CA THR A 188 -7.56 8.56 18.63
C THR A 188 -6.88 9.31 19.78
N HIS A 189 -7.13 8.93 21.02
CA HIS A 189 -6.45 9.50 22.19
C HIS A 189 -4.92 9.32 22.12
N VAL A 190 -4.45 8.08 21.89
CA VAL A 190 -3.02 7.78 21.77
C VAL A 190 -2.42 8.45 20.53
N LEU A 191 -3.14 8.44 19.40
CA LEU A 191 -2.73 9.09 18.15
C LEU A 191 -2.43 10.57 18.36
N LEU A 192 -3.38 11.34 18.90
CA LEU A 192 -3.22 12.78 19.15
C LEU A 192 -2.07 13.09 20.10
N ASN A 193 -1.99 12.36 21.21
CA ASN A 193 -0.88 12.53 22.16
C ASN A 193 0.46 12.22 21.51
N SER A 194 0.52 11.21 20.65
CA SER A 194 1.75 10.82 19.95
C SER A 194 2.16 11.86 18.92
N LEU A 195 1.22 12.36 18.12
CA LEU A 195 1.48 13.42 17.14
C LEU A 195 1.96 14.71 17.81
N ARG A 196 1.37 15.10 18.94
CA ARG A 196 1.82 16.27 19.73
C ARG A 196 3.20 16.07 20.36
N ASN A 197 3.46 14.87 20.89
CA ASN A 197 4.73 14.57 21.56
C ASN A 197 5.90 14.44 20.58
N ILE A 198 5.68 13.83 19.41
CA ILE A 198 6.71 13.70 18.37
C ILE A 198 6.89 15.05 17.65
N GLY A 199 5.79 15.76 17.40
CA GLY A 199 5.79 17.05 16.72
C GLY A 199 6.05 16.94 15.21
N GLN A 200 6.55 18.04 14.65
CA GLN A 200 6.94 18.11 13.24
C GLN A 200 8.11 17.15 12.96
N GLY A 201 8.08 16.47 11.81
CA GLY A 201 9.06 15.45 11.47
C GLY A 201 8.68 14.02 11.88
N ALA A 202 7.48 13.82 12.46
CA ALA A 202 6.99 12.50 12.82
C ALA A 202 6.99 11.55 11.62
N THR A 203 7.76 10.47 11.71
CA THR A 203 7.77 9.40 10.69
C THR A 203 6.66 8.37 10.93
N VAL A 204 6.30 7.62 9.88
CA VAL A 204 5.36 6.50 9.98
C VAL A 204 5.79 5.49 11.05
N LYS A 205 7.09 5.13 11.08
CA LYS A 205 7.63 4.19 12.06
C LYS A 205 7.47 4.70 13.49
N GLN A 206 7.88 5.94 13.77
CA GLN A 206 7.78 6.52 15.11
C GLN A 206 6.34 6.56 15.60
N LEU A 207 5.41 6.97 14.72
CA LEU A 207 3.99 6.98 15.07
C LEU A 207 3.47 5.57 15.35
N ASN A 208 3.80 4.59 14.50
CA ASN A 208 3.44 3.19 14.71
C ASN A 208 3.97 2.64 16.05
N ASP A 209 5.23 2.92 16.39
CA ASP A 209 5.83 2.50 17.66
C ASP A 209 5.06 3.06 18.86
N HIS A 210 4.64 4.32 18.81
CA HIS A 210 3.84 4.94 19.88
C HIS A 210 2.40 4.40 19.95
N LEU A 211 1.78 4.10 18.80
CA LEU A 211 0.42 3.55 18.73
C LEU A 211 0.30 2.17 19.40
N SER A 212 1.41 1.44 19.58
CA SER A 212 1.42 0.18 20.35
C SER A 212 0.83 0.32 21.77
N ARG A 213 0.92 1.53 22.37
CA ARG A 213 0.38 1.90 23.70
C ARG A 213 -1.14 1.79 23.80
N VAL A 214 -1.87 1.77 22.68
CA VAL A 214 -3.32 1.53 22.65
C VAL A 214 -3.64 0.18 23.30
N THR A 215 -2.79 -0.83 23.10
CA THR A 215 -3.00 -2.18 23.65
C THR A 215 -3.06 -2.15 25.19
N GLU A 216 -2.14 -1.43 25.81
CA GLU A 216 -2.08 -1.30 27.27
C GLU A 216 -3.22 -0.45 27.81
N LEU A 217 -3.53 0.66 27.12
CA LEU A 217 -4.63 1.56 27.50
C LEU A 217 -5.98 0.84 27.49
N VAL A 218 -6.28 0.09 26.42
CA VAL A 218 -7.55 -0.65 26.31
C VAL A 218 -7.60 -1.80 27.29
N ARG A 219 -6.48 -2.49 27.55
CA ARG A 219 -6.41 -3.49 28.61
C ARG A 219 -6.76 -2.88 29.98
N GLN A 220 -6.24 -1.68 30.27
CA GLN A 220 -6.49 -1.00 31.55
C GLN A 220 -7.94 -0.57 31.73
N TYR A 221 -8.54 0.08 30.73
CA TYR A 221 -9.88 0.69 30.87
C TYR A 221 -11.04 -0.25 30.50
N LYS A 222 -10.80 -1.22 29.62
CA LYS A 222 -11.86 -2.10 29.07
C LYS A 222 -11.65 -3.57 29.37
N ASN A 223 -10.49 -3.96 29.91
CA ASN A 223 -10.09 -5.36 30.06
C ASN A 223 -10.25 -6.15 28.73
N ALA A 224 -9.93 -5.50 27.62
CA ALA A 224 -10.13 -6.02 26.27
C ALA A 224 -8.84 -5.90 25.43
N GLN A 225 -8.84 -6.48 24.23
CA GLN A 225 -7.73 -6.39 23.29
C GLN A 225 -8.05 -5.45 22.12
N GLN A 226 -7.14 -4.51 21.88
CA GLN A 226 -7.12 -3.67 20.70
C GLN A 226 -5.65 -3.41 20.34
N THR A 227 -5.23 -3.91 19.19
CA THR A 227 -3.85 -3.82 18.71
C THR A 227 -3.87 -3.10 17.36
N PRO A 228 -3.47 -1.81 17.30
CA PRO A 228 -3.37 -1.09 16.04
C PRO A 228 -2.37 -1.74 15.10
N TYR A 229 -2.54 -1.52 13.80
CA TYR A 229 -1.56 -1.94 12.80
C TYR A 229 -1.45 -0.93 11.65
N VAL A 230 -0.33 -0.98 10.94
CA VAL A 230 0.01 -0.01 9.90
C VAL A 230 0.41 -0.73 8.62
N ILE A 231 -0.02 -0.17 7.49
CA ILE A 231 0.41 -0.56 6.15
C ILE A 231 1.15 0.63 5.53
N ALA A 232 2.45 0.45 5.29
CA ALA A 232 3.32 1.46 4.72
C ALA A 232 4.24 0.80 3.70
N GLU A 233 3.66 0.41 2.56
CA GLU A 233 4.37 -0.25 1.47
C GLU A 233 4.57 0.71 0.28
N PRO A 234 5.75 0.69 -0.38
CA PRO A 234 6.94 -0.10 -0.03
C PRO A 234 7.61 0.37 1.28
N ILE A 235 8.52 -0.45 1.85
CA ILE A 235 9.10 -0.27 3.19
C ILE A 235 9.76 1.10 3.42
N ASN A 236 10.21 1.78 2.37
CA ASN A 236 10.74 3.15 2.44
C ASN A 236 9.70 4.15 2.98
N LYS A 237 8.40 3.87 2.84
CA LYS A 237 7.34 4.67 3.44
C LYS A 237 7.31 4.61 4.96
N SER A 238 7.94 3.62 5.59
CA SER A 238 8.11 3.59 7.05
C SER A 238 8.90 4.79 7.59
N GLN A 239 9.80 5.37 6.78
CA GLN A 239 10.59 6.55 7.12
C GLN A 239 9.97 7.85 6.61
N GLN A 240 8.81 7.78 5.95
CA GLN A 240 8.15 8.97 5.39
C GLN A 240 7.64 9.87 6.53
N ILE A 241 7.95 11.16 6.44
CA ILE A 241 7.47 12.18 7.37
C ILE A 241 5.99 12.44 7.10
N LEU A 242 5.17 12.31 8.15
CA LEU A 242 3.72 12.48 8.14
C LEU A 242 3.29 13.95 8.22
N ILE A 243 3.95 14.74 9.07
CA ILE A 243 3.71 16.17 9.27
C ILE A 243 5.03 16.89 9.07
N ARG A 244 5.12 17.67 7.98
CA ARG A 244 6.30 18.50 7.69
C ARG A 244 6.18 19.83 8.44
N GLY A 245 7.30 20.32 8.95
CA GLY A 245 7.34 21.62 9.62
C GLY A 245 7.46 22.79 8.66
N ASP A 246 7.07 23.97 9.13
CA ASP A 246 7.22 25.23 8.43
C ASP A 246 8.71 25.61 8.38
N GLY A 247 9.45 25.07 7.41
CA GLY A 247 10.83 25.49 7.14
C GLY A 247 11.90 24.42 7.01
N THR A 248 11.59 23.11 7.00
CA THR A 248 12.60 22.10 6.62
C THR A 248 12.65 21.96 5.10
N SER A 249 13.31 22.90 4.44
CA SER A 249 13.94 22.65 3.15
C SER A 249 15.24 21.89 3.39
N GLU A 250 15.15 20.57 3.54
CA GLU A 250 16.26 19.71 3.16
C GLU A 250 15.88 19.03 1.86
N ASP A 251 16.41 19.62 0.79
CA ASP A 251 16.34 19.11 -0.56
C ASP A 251 17.03 17.75 -0.65
N ILE A 252 16.26 16.71 -0.94
CA ILE A 252 16.74 15.67 -1.86
C ILE A 252 15.98 15.89 -3.17
N THR A 253 16.35 16.96 -3.86
CA THR A 253 16.04 17.13 -5.28
C THR A 253 16.81 16.07 -6.08
N THR A 254 16.12 15.06 -6.57
CA THR A 254 16.49 14.43 -7.83
C THR A 254 15.64 15.09 -8.92
N GLN A 255 16.29 15.96 -9.68
CA GLN A 255 15.80 16.47 -10.96
C GLN A 255 15.48 15.30 -11.88
N ASN A 256 14.28 15.31 -12.44
CA ASN A 256 14.01 14.93 -13.81
C ASN A 256 12.69 15.59 -14.22
N ASP A 257 12.84 16.62 -15.05
CA ASP A 257 11.75 17.33 -15.68
C ASP A 257 11.00 16.43 -16.67
N ALA A 258 9.68 16.44 -16.59
CA ALA A 258 8.78 16.12 -17.70
C ALA A 258 7.48 16.93 -17.51
N ASP A 259 7.58 18.18 -17.98
CA ASP A 259 6.59 19.06 -18.58
C ASP A 259 5.09 18.67 -18.47
N CYS A 260 4.34 19.49 -17.74
CA CYS A 260 2.89 19.55 -17.77
C CYS A 260 2.48 20.77 -18.63
N SER A 261 2.47 20.61 -19.95
CA SER A 261 1.97 21.64 -20.88
C SER A 261 0.99 21.06 -21.90
N HIS A 262 -0.28 21.44 -21.75
CA HIS A 262 -1.28 21.31 -22.82
C HIS A 262 -1.17 22.54 -23.74
N GLN A 263 -0.71 22.33 -24.98
CA GLN A 263 -0.74 23.35 -26.02
C GLN A 263 -2.17 23.66 -26.48
N ARG A 264 -2.49 24.96 -26.53
CA ARG A 264 -3.57 25.52 -27.36
C ARG A 264 -3.07 25.63 -28.81
N LEU A 265 -3.83 25.12 -29.77
CA LEU A 265 -3.93 25.67 -31.13
C LEU A 265 -5.39 25.58 -31.59
N GLY A 266 -5.89 26.67 -32.16
CA GLY A 266 -7.27 26.83 -32.60
C GLY A 266 -7.49 26.52 -34.08
N GLY A 267 -8.74 26.14 -34.39
CA GLY A 267 -9.52 26.58 -35.56
C GLY A 267 -9.24 25.94 -36.93
N GLY A 268 -10.16 25.08 -37.40
CA GLY A 268 -10.32 24.83 -38.85
C GLY A 268 -11.05 23.56 -39.32
N LYS A 269 -12.40 23.60 -39.32
CA LYS A 269 -13.36 22.92 -40.23
C LYS A 269 -13.39 21.37 -40.36
N GLY A 270 -14.42 20.78 -39.76
CA GLY A 270 -15.46 19.97 -40.43
C GLY A 270 -15.11 18.60 -41.01
N ALA A 271 -15.37 17.52 -40.26
CA ALA A 271 -15.83 16.23 -40.79
C ALA A 271 -16.50 15.40 -39.68
N LYS A 272 -17.44 14.55 -40.07
CA LYS A 272 -18.48 13.91 -39.25
C LYS A 272 -17.96 12.94 -38.18
N SER A 273 -18.78 12.85 -37.12
CA SER A 273 -18.77 11.91 -36.00
C SER A 273 -18.75 10.44 -36.42
N GLU A 274 -17.71 9.70 -36.02
CA GLU A 274 -17.76 8.27 -35.71
C GLU A 274 -16.94 8.00 -34.44
N SER A 275 -17.55 7.31 -33.48
CA SER A 275 -17.01 6.96 -32.17
C SER A 275 -15.95 5.85 -32.25
N PRO A 276 -14.81 5.94 -31.53
CA PRO A 276 -13.85 4.84 -31.45
C PRO A 276 -14.37 3.68 -30.58
N PRO A 277 -14.05 2.42 -30.92
CA PRO A 277 -14.60 1.24 -30.25
C PRO A 277 -14.05 1.04 -28.84
N LEU A 278 -14.90 0.43 -28.01
CA LEU A 278 -14.64 -0.04 -26.65
C LEU A 278 -13.40 -0.95 -26.63
N TYR A 279 -12.41 -0.64 -25.79
CA TYR A 279 -11.25 -1.48 -25.53
C TYR A 279 -11.68 -2.68 -24.69
N GLU A 280 -11.60 -3.87 -25.29
CA GLU A 280 -11.77 -5.18 -24.67
C GLU A 280 -10.80 -5.38 -23.49
N SER A 281 -11.35 -5.88 -22.38
CA SER A 281 -10.60 -6.30 -21.19
C SER A 281 -9.74 -7.54 -21.51
N SER A 282 -8.42 -7.40 -21.48
CA SER A 282 -7.53 -8.56 -21.43
C SER A 282 -7.54 -9.15 -20.01
N GLU A 283 -8.08 -10.36 -19.86
CA GLU A 283 -8.05 -11.13 -18.60
C GLU A 283 -6.60 -11.36 -18.14
N GLU A 284 -6.31 -11.13 -16.85
CA GLU A 284 -5.00 -11.48 -16.29
C GLU A 284 -4.81 -13.01 -16.28
N PRO A 285 -3.60 -13.51 -16.60
CA PRO A 285 -3.37 -14.95 -16.63
C PRO A 285 -3.57 -15.56 -15.23
N GLN A 286 -4.45 -16.57 -15.14
CA GLN A 286 -4.69 -17.33 -13.92
C GLN A 286 -3.51 -18.28 -13.67
N VAL A 287 -2.51 -17.84 -12.92
CA VAL A 287 -1.30 -18.61 -12.61
C VAL A 287 -1.45 -19.35 -11.28
N ASP A 288 -1.22 -20.67 -11.28
CA ASP A 288 -1.19 -21.48 -10.06
C ASP A 288 0.19 -21.46 -9.40
N TYR A 289 0.25 -20.91 -8.19
CA TYR A 289 1.45 -20.79 -7.36
C TYR A 289 1.49 -21.78 -6.19
N ALA A 290 0.49 -22.66 -6.02
CA ALA A 290 0.35 -23.49 -4.83
C ALA A 290 1.60 -24.32 -4.54
N LYS A 291 2.20 -24.90 -5.58
CA LYS A 291 3.42 -25.69 -5.48
C LYS A 291 4.61 -24.85 -4.98
N LEU A 292 4.86 -23.70 -5.59
CA LEU A 292 5.95 -22.80 -5.17
C LEU A 292 5.76 -22.37 -3.70
N ARG A 293 4.56 -21.95 -3.34
CA ARG A 293 4.22 -21.52 -1.98
C ARG A 293 4.47 -22.63 -0.96
N ASN A 294 4.01 -23.85 -1.24
CA ASN A 294 4.16 -24.98 -0.31
C ASN A 294 5.64 -25.37 -0.13
N LEU A 295 6.45 -25.32 -1.18
CA LEU A 295 7.88 -25.58 -1.10
C LEU A 295 8.60 -24.54 -0.24
N LEU A 296 8.25 -23.25 -0.39
CA LEU A 296 8.81 -22.17 0.41
C LEU A 296 8.39 -22.25 1.89
N ILE A 297 7.14 -22.60 2.20
CA ILE A 297 6.66 -22.85 3.57
C ILE A 297 7.43 -23.99 4.23
N ALA A 298 7.68 -25.06 3.48
CA ALA A 298 8.43 -26.21 3.97
C ALA A 298 9.95 -25.95 4.10
N GLY A 299 10.45 -24.80 3.63
CA GLY A 299 11.89 -24.53 3.58
C GLY A 299 12.64 -25.39 2.56
N ASN A 300 11.95 -25.96 1.56
CA ASN A 300 12.53 -26.75 0.48
C ASN A 300 13.07 -25.81 -0.60
N TRP A 301 14.16 -25.09 -0.27
CA TRP A 301 14.68 -23.99 -1.07
C TRP A 301 15.15 -24.38 -2.47
N LYS A 302 15.73 -25.59 -2.64
CA LYS A 302 16.22 -26.07 -3.94
C LYS A 302 15.07 -26.38 -4.90
N GLU A 303 14.03 -27.02 -4.38
CA GLU A 303 12.82 -27.35 -5.12
C GLU A 303 12.00 -26.10 -5.42
N ALA A 304 11.92 -25.15 -4.48
CA ALA A 304 11.26 -23.86 -4.68
C ALA A 304 11.96 -23.04 -5.77
N ASP A 305 13.29 -23.08 -5.83
CA ASP A 305 14.07 -22.42 -6.89
C ASP A 305 13.78 -23.01 -8.26
N ASN A 306 13.77 -24.34 -8.35
CA ASN A 306 13.40 -25.04 -9.58
C ASN A 306 11.93 -24.78 -9.98
N GLU A 307 11.00 -24.73 -9.02
CA GLU A 307 9.60 -24.42 -9.31
C GLU A 307 9.41 -22.98 -9.77
N THR A 308 10.16 -22.03 -9.18
CA THR A 308 10.18 -20.64 -9.64
C THR A 308 10.56 -20.55 -11.11
N TYR A 309 11.58 -21.32 -11.50
CA TYR A 309 11.99 -21.46 -12.89
C TYR A 309 10.86 -22.01 -13.78
N GLN A 310 10.29 -23.16 -13.43
CA GLN A 310 9.24 -23.81 -14.23
C GLN A 310 7.99 -22.94 -14.35
N LEU A 311 7.64 -22.19 -13.31
CA LEU A 311 6.49 -21.28 -13.32
C LEU A 311 6.70 -20.12 -14.31
N ILE A 312 7.90 -19.54 -14.38
CA ILE A 312 8.21 -18.49 -15.35
C ILE A 312 8.11 -19.03 -16.79
N LEU A 313 8.61 -20.24 -17.05
CA LEU A 313 8.47 -20.88 -18.37
C LEU A 313 7.01 -21.15 -18.72
N ARG A 314 6.20 -21.64 -17.78
CA ARG A 314 4.75 -21.86 -17.96
C ARG A 314 4.02 -20.59 -18.37
N VAL A 315 4.28 -19.50 -17.64
CA VAL A 315 3.66 -18.19 -17.91
C VAL A 315 4.03 -17.66 -19.29
N LEU A 316 5.24 -17.95 -19.76
CA LEU A 316 5.71 -17.51 -21.08
C LEU A 316 5.39 -18.51 -22.20
N GLY A 317 4.84 -19.68 -21.89
CA GLY A 317 4.61 -20.76 -22.86
C GLY A 317 5.91 -21.36 -23.43
N ARG A 318 6.98 -21.40 -22.63
CA ARG A 318 8.36 -21.76 -23.02
C ARG A 318 8.87 -23.06 -22.38
N GLU A 319 7.97 -23.88 -21.86
CA GLU A 319 8.31 -25.12 -21.14
C GLU A 319 9.08 -26.12 -22.00
N GLN A 320 8.75 -26.22 -23.30
CA GLN A 320 9.38 -27.16 -24.22
C GLN A 320 10.82 -26.75 -24.56
N GLU A 321 11.07 -25.44 -24.64
CA GLU A 321 12.41 -24.92 -24.91
C GLU A 321 13.29 -24.98 -23.67
N GLY A 322 12.74 -24.78 -22.48
CA GLY A 322 13.53 -24.76 -21.25
C GLY A 322 14.44 -23.53 -21.14
N TRP A 323 14.15 -22.44 -21.85
CA TRP A 323 14.89 -21.18 -21.75
C TRP A 323 14.11 -20.00 -22.36
N CYS A 324 14.48 -18.77 -22.00
CA CYS A 324 13.86 -17.51 -22.42
C CYS A 324 14.84 -16.59 -23.16
N ARG A 325 14.39 -15.98 -24.26
CA ARG A 325 15.05 -14.84 -24.91
C ARG A 325 14.66 -13.55 -24.20
N GLN A 326 15.42 -12.47 -24.44
CA GLN A 326 15.08 -11.12 -23.98
C GLN A 326 13.65 -10.71 -24.33
N GLU A 327 13.20 -11.02 -25.54
CA GLU A 327 11.85 -10.74 -26.02
C GLU A 327 10.78 -11.50 -25.24
N ASP A 328 11.07 -12.70 -24.76
CA ASP A 328 10.15 -13.49 -23.93
C ASP A 328 10.00 -12.84 -22.55
N ILE A 329 11.12 -12.39 -21.94
CA ILE A 329 11.09 -11.65 -20.66
C ILE A 329 10.26 -10.38 -20.77
N SER A 330 10.31 -9.72 -21.93
CA SER A 330 9.57 -8.48 -22.16
C SER A 330 8.04 -8.67 -22.03
N LYS A 331 7.57 -9.92 -22.21
CA LYS A 331 6.17 -10.33 -22.10
C LYS A 331 5.80 -10.87 -20.72
N LEU A 332 6.77 -11.08 -19.82
CA LEU A 332 6.53 -11.62 -18.48
C LEU A 332 5.73 -10.62 -17.63
N PRO A 333 4.50 -10.92 -17.18
CA PRO A 333 3.70 -9.94 -16.45
C PRO A 333 4.36 -9.51 -15.14
N CYS A 334 4.33 -8.21 -14.83
CA CYS A 334 4.86 -7.69 -13.57
C CYS A 334 4.16 -8.31 -12.35
N SER A 335 2.87 -8.62 -12.47
CA SER A 335 2.08 -9.29 -11.42
C SER A 335 2.69 -10.66 -11.05
N VAL A 336 3.10 -11.44 -12.05
CA VAL A 336 3.76 -12.75 -11.85
C VAL A 336 5.10 -12.58 -11.15
N VAL A 337 5.97 -11.68 -11.65
CA VAL A 337 7.30 -11.44 -11.08
C VAL A 337 7.19 -11.02 -9.61
N ARG A 338 6.29 -10.08 -9.32
CA ARG A 338 6.06 -9.56 -7.96
C ARG A 338 5.47 -10.62 -7.04
N LYS A 339 4.64 -11.53 -7.56
CA LYS A 339 4.05 -12.61 -6.76
C LYS A 339 5.06 -13.66 -6.35
N ILE A 340 5.90 -14.10 -7.29
CA ILE A 340 7.01 -15.01 -7.00
C ILE A 340 7.94 -14.38 -5.96
N ASP A 341 8.35 -13.12 -6.20
CA ASP A 341 9.22 -12.36 -5.30
C ASP A 341 8.64 -12.23 -3.88
N GLN A 342 7.34 -11.91 -3.76
CA GLN A 342 6.63 -11.87 -2.47
C GLN A 342 6.81 -13.18 -1.70
N PHE A 343 6.61 -14.34 -2.34
CA PHE A 343 6.75 -15.61 -1.64
C PHE A 343 8.17 -15.89 -1.16
N TRP A 344 9.18 -15.56 -1.97
CA TRP A 344 10.58 -15.71 -1.55
C TRP A 344 10.92 -14.85 -0.35
N VAL A 345 10.51 -13.57 -0.37
CA VAL A 345 10.77 -12.61 0.70
C VAL A 345 10.08 -13.04 1.99
N GLU A 346 8.78 -13.36 1.93
CA GLU A 346 7.97 -13.74 3.10
C GLU A 346 8.52 -14.96 3.83
N HIS A 347 8.92 -16.00 3.10
CA HIS A 347 9.30 -17.27 3.72
C HIS A 347 10.78 -17.33 4.09
N SER A 348 11.61 -16.46 3.51
CA SER A 348 13.04 -16.37 3.81
C SER A 348 13.40 -15.34 4.87
N ASN A 349 12.40 -14.68 5.48
CA ASN A 349 12.60 -13.57 6.42
C ASN A 349 13.43 -12.44 5.79
N ASP A 350 12.95 -11.95 4.64
CA ASP A 350 13.54 -10.88 3.82
C ASP A 350 14.93 -11.18 3.23
N LYS A 351 15.41 -12.44 3.33
CA LYS A 351 16.76 -12.82 2.93
C LYS A 351 16.91 -13.09 1.43
N PHE A 352 15.87 -13.63 0.80
CA PHE A 352 15.82 -14.06 -0.60
C PHE A 352 14.70 -13.34 -1.34
N GLY A 353 14.83 -13.21 -2.66
CA GLY A 353 13.86 -12.56 -3.52
C GLY A 353 14.51 -11.71 -4.61
N PHE A 354 13.77 -11.51 -5.69
CA PHE A 354 14.17 -10.65 -6.80
C PHE A 354 14.36 -9.20 -6.35
N ARG A 355 13.56 -8.69 -5.40
CA ARG A 355 13.72 -7.34 -4.85
C ARG A 355 15.00 -7.19 -4.03
N VAL A 356 15.39 -8.25 -3.31
CA VAL A 356 16.63 -8.28 -2.53
C VAL A 356 17.82 -8.23 -3.49
N GLN A 357 17.78 -9.03 -4.55
CA GLN A 357 18.78 -8.99 -5.62
C GLN A 357 18.82 -7.64 -6.34
N GLN A 358 17.66 -7.05 -6.63
CA GLN A 358 17.54 -5.73 -7.23
C GLN A 358 18.13 -4.62 -6.34
N GLN A 359 17.94 -4.70 -5.02
CA GLN A 359 18.50 -3.73 -4.08
C GLN A 359 20.02 -3.86 -3.99
N ILE A 360 20.53 -5.09 -3.90
CA ILE A 360 21.97 -5.36 -3.95
C ILE A 360 22.56 -4.85 -5.27
N TRP A 361 21.86 -5.06 -6.38
CA TRP A 361 22.22 -4.56 -7.69
C TRP A 361 22.36 -3.04 -7.74
N ARG A 362 21.38 -2.30 -7.21
CA ARG A 362 21.42 -0.82 -7.14
C ARG A 362 22.61 -0.31 -6.33
N ASN A 363 22.89 -0.95 -5.20
CA ASN A 363 24.01 -0.58 -4.34
C ASN A 363 25.38 -0.79 -5.03
N ILE A 364 25.49 -1.78 -5.92
CA ILE A 364 26.72 -2.02 -6.69
C ILE A 364 26.85 -1.01 -7.85
N ARG A 365 25.74 -0.69 -8.54
CA ARG A 365 25.72 0.26 -9.66
C ARG A 365 26.09 1.70 -9.25
N GLY A 366 25.80 2.09 -8.00
CA GLY A 366 26.16 3.40 -7.45
C GLY A 366 27.66 3.64 -7.21
N GLN A 367 28.53 2.64 -7.41
CA GLN A 367 29.99 2.76 -7.19
C GLN A 367 30.81 2.84 -8.49
N ALA A 368 30.26 2.48 -9.64
CA ALA A 368 30.91 2.63 -10.94
C ALA A 368 29.88 2.55 -12.07
N ASP A 369 30.05 3.40 -13.08
CA ASP A 369 29.19 3.58 -14.26
C ASP A 369 29.21 2.39 -15.25
N LYS A 370 29.49 1.17 -14.77
CA LYS A 370 29.57 -0.05 -15.60
C LYS A 370 28.83 -1.21 -14.94
N PHE A 371 27.94 -1.80 -15.73
CA PHE A 371 27.24 -3.05 -15.43
C PHE A 371 28.25 -4.18 -15.11
N ASP A 372 28.35 -4.58 -13.84
CA ASP A 372 29.28 -5.64 -13.40
C ASP A 372 28.51 -6.78 -12.72
N VAL A 373 28.00 -7.70 -13.55
CA VAL A 373 27.31 -8.92 -13.10
C VAL A 373 28.18 -9.80 -12.22
N TYR A 374 29.50 -9.73 -12.36
CA TYR A 374 30.42 -10.52 -11.56
C TYR A 374 30.44 -10.04 -10.10
N LYS A 375 30.41 -8.72 -9.88
CA LYS A 375 30.29 -8.14 -8.52
C LYS A 375 28.97 -8.53 -7.86
N LEU A 376 27.85 -8.48 -8.60
CA LEU A 376 26.56 -8.93 -8.10
C LEU A 376 26.65 -10.41 -7.69
N ALA A 377 27.15 -11.26 -8.60
CA ALA A 377 27.28 -12.69 -8.37
C ALA A 377 28.19 -13.03 -7.18
N GLU A 378 29.27 -12.28 -6.94
CA GLU A 378 30.11 -12.48 -5.76
C GLU A 378 29.41 -12.06 -4.47
N ARG A 379 28.65 -10.94 -4.51
CA ARG A 379 27.92 -10.40 -3.36
C ARG A 379 26.76 -11.29 -2.92
N ILE A 380 26.03 -11.88 -3.86
CA ILE A 380 24.93 -12.81 -3.58
C ILE A 380 25.38 -14.28 -3.54
N GLY A 381 26.66 -14.55 -3.81
CA GLY A 381 27.26 -15.86 -3.57
C GLY A 381 27.10 -16.87 -4.70
N TRP A 382 26.82 -16.45 -5.93
CA TRP A 382 26.88 -17.29 -7.14
C TRP A 382 28.30 -17.45 -7.70
N ARG A 383 29.23 -16.59 -7.29
CA ARG A 383 30.63 -16.62 -7.71
C ARG A 383 31.56 -16.57 -6.49
N ARG A 384 32.64 -17.35 -6.53
CA ARG A 384 33.68 -17.41 -5.48
C ARG A 384 35.05 -17.58 -6.11
N ASN A 385 36.04 -16.80 -5.67
CA ASN A 385 37.43 -16.85 -6.19
C ASN A 385 37.49 -16.74 -7.73
N ASN A 386 36.77 -15.78 -8.32
CA ASN A 386 36.63 -15.58 -9.76
C ASN A 386 35.98 -16.73 -10.56
N LYS A 387 35.49 -17.78 -9.90
CA LYS A 387 34.83 -18.93 -10.52
C LYS A 387 33.33 -18.93 -10.21
N TRP A 388 32.53 -19.09 -11.25
CA TRP A 388 31.09 -19.33 -11.14
C TRP A 388 30.86 -20.69 -10.48
N LEU A 389 30.03 -20.72 -9.45
CA LEU A 389 29.61 -21.97 -8.83
C LEU A 389 28.67 -22.72 -9.79
N LYS A 390 28.61 -24.04 -9.71
CA LYS A 390 27.56 -24.84 -10.36
C LYS A 390 26.32 -24.84 -9.47
N TYR A 391 25.15 -25.14 -10.05
CA TYR A 391 23.89 -25.19 -9.30
C TYR A 391 23.94 -26.14 -8.09
N ASP A 392 24.60 -27.30 -8.23
CA ASP A 392 24.77 -28.23 -7.11
C ASP A 392 25.77 -27.76 -6.03
N GLU A 393 26.51 -26.68 -6.30
CA GLU A 393 27.41 -26.04 -5.32
C GLU A 393 26.72 -24.86 -4.58
N PHE A 394 25.43 -24.58 -4.86
CA PHE A 394 24.67 -23.52 -4.20
C PHE A 394 24.25 -23.92 -2.79
N THR A 395 24.03 -22.91 -1.94
CA THR A 395 23.55 -23.10 -0.57
C THR A 395 22.03 -22.92 -0.52
N PHE A 396 21.30 -24.02 -0.40
CA PHE A 396 19.83 -24.02 -0.33
C PHE A 396 19.35 -24.05 1.13
N SER A 397 19.78 -23.06 1.90
CA SER A 397 19.34 -22.84 3.28
C SER A 397 19.38 -21.35 3.60
N LEU A 398 18.79 -20.96 4.73
CA LEU A 398 18.87 -19.59 5.25
C LEU A 398 20.30 -19.19 5.66
N ASP A 399 21.31 -20.05 5.58
CA ASP A 399 22.71 -19.69 5.82
C ASP A 399 23.38 -19.10 4.57
N ALA A 400 22.73 -19.17 3.41
CA ALA A 400 23.24 -18.60 2.18
C ALA A 400 23.41 -17.07 2.28
N LYS A 401 24.08 -16.45 1.31
CA LYS A 401 24.19 -14.99 1.28
C LYS A 401 22.83 -14.35 1.01
N GLU A 402 22.65 -13.13 1.49
CA GLU A 402 21.50 -12.29 1.14
C GLU A 402 21.36 -12.15 -0.39
N GLY A 403 20.15 -12.34 -0.91
CA GLY A 403 19.86 -12.34 -2.35
C GLY A 403 20.34 -13.57 -3.11
N HIS A 404 20.83 -14.63 -2.45
CA HIS A 404 21.33 -15.84 -3.12
C HIS A 404 20.25 -16.57 -3.93
N LEU A 405 19.00 -16.53 -3.48
CA LEU A 405 17.86 -17.13 -4.16
C LEU A 405 16.77 -16.07 -4.42
N PRO A 406 15.88 -16.28 -5.39
CA PRO A 406 15.93 -17.35 -6.40
C PRO A 406 17.07 -17.16 -7.41
N SER A 407 17.63 -18.24 -7.94
CA SER A 407 18.78 -18.26 -8.83
C SER A 407 18.46 -17.83 -10.26
N PHE A 408 17.20 -17.52 -10.56
CA PHE A 408 16.70 -17.36 -11.93
C PHE A 408 17.03 -18.56 -12.84
N GLY A 409 17.01 -19.77 -12.25
CA GLY A 409 17.47 -21.06 -12.80
C GLY A 409 18.85 -21.02 -13.44
N TYR A 410 19.75 -20.36 -12.74
CA TYR A 410 21.19 -20.46 -12.92
C TYR A 410 21.62 -21.93 -13.04
N GLY A 411 22.23 -22.29 -14.16
CA GLY A 411 22.62 -23.68 -14.50
C GLY A 411 21.71 -24.38 -15.52
N ASN A 412 20.48 -23.89 -15.74
CA ASN A 412 19.51 -24.43 -16.71
C ASN A 412 19.34 -23.54 -17.96
N HIS A 413 20.24 -22.59 -18.20
CA HIS A 413 20.27 -21.72 -19.38
C HIS A 413 19.03 -20.85 -19.62
N LEU A 414 18.28 -20.49 -18.57
CA LEU A 414 17.09 -19.63 -18.71
C LEU A 414 17.27 -18.36 -19.50
N TRP A 415 18.45 -17.75 -19.43
CA TRP A 415 18.69 -16.44 -20.01
C TRP A 415 19.86 -16.55 -20.96
N HIS A 416 19.61 -16.16 -22.21
CA HIS A 416 20.63 -16.15 -23.26
C HIS A 416 21.75 -15.14 -22.97
N ASP A 417 21.42 -14.00 -22.37
CA ASP A 417 22.38 -12.99 -21.90
C ASP A 417 21.92 -12.39 -20.57
N TRP A 418 22.73 -12.58 -19.52
CA TRP A 418 22.41 -12.11 -18.17
C TRP A 418 22.27 -10.59 -18.10
N LYS A 419 23.08 -9.86 -18.87
CA LYS A 419 23.06 -8.40 -18.81
C LYS A 419 21.74 -7.84 -19.29
N SER A 420 21.39 -8.17 -20.52
CA SER A 420 20.14 -7.73 -21.13
C SER A 420 18.93 -8.30 -20.41
N SER A 421 19.04 -9.49 -19.80
CA SER A 421 17.93 -10.10 -19.07
C SER A 421 17.62 -9.38 -17.76
N PHE A 422 18.63 -8.96 -16.99
CA PHE A 422 18.40 -8.16 -15.78
C PHE A 422 17.82 -6.78 -16.08
N ASP A 423 18.28 -6.13 -17.16
CA ASP A 423 17.75 -4.83 -17.58
C ASP A 423 16.27 -4.88 -17.95
N ASN A 424 15.76 -6.03 -18.40
CA ASN A 424 14.34 -6.21 -18.75
C ASN A 424 13.51 -6.88 -17.64
N PHE A 425 14.15 -7.65 -16.76
CA PHE A 425 13.50 -8.34 -15.67
C PHE A 425 13.35 -7.46 -14.44
N PHE A 426 14.41 -6.78 -13.99
CA PHE A 426 14.34 -5.99 -12.78
C PHE A 426 13.33 -4.82 -12.84
N PRO A 427 13.07 -4.14 -13.99
CA PRO A 427 11.97 -3.16 -14.07
C PRO A 427 10.58 -3.74 -13.78
N ARG A 428 10.44 -5.07 -13.70
CA ARG A 428 9.19 -5.76 -13.41
C ARG A 428 9.04 -6.07 -11.91
N VAL A 429 10.16 -6.17 -11.20
CA VAL A 429 10.23 -6.42 -9.76
C VAL A 429 9.71 -5.24 -8.95
N SER A 430 9.93 -4.00 -9.42
CA SER A 430 9.41 -2.77 -8.83
C SER A 430 8.99 -1.78 -9.93
N ALA A 431 8.04 -0.88 -9.66
CA ALA A 431 7.50 0.06 -10.66
C ALA A 431 8.47 1.20 -11.06
N GLU A 432 9.73 1.12 -10.63
CA GLU A 432 10.75 2.14 -10.88
C GLU A 432 11.54 1.76 -12.15
N LYS A 433 11.61 2.68 -13.13
CA LYS A 433 12.38 2.48 -14.38
C LYS A 433 13.89 2.42 -14.10
N PHE A 434 14.59 1.61 -14.91
CA PHE A 434 16.02 1.25 -14.80
C PHE A 434 16.97 2.22 -15.50
#